data_AF-A0A0F7Y510-F1
#
_entry.id   AF-A0A0F7Y510-F1
#
_cell.length_a   1.000
_cell.length_b   1.000
_cell.length_c   1.000
_cell.angle_alpha   90.00
_cell.angle_beta   90.00
_cell.angle_gamma   90.00
#
_symmetry.space_group_name_H-M   'P 1'
#
loop_
_entity.id
_entity.type
_entity.pdbx_description
1 polymer ?
#
loop_
_entity_poly.entity_id
_entity_poly.type
_entity_poly.pdbx_seq_one_letter_code
_entity_poly.pdbx_strand_id
1 'polypeptide(L)'
;MSRHNLPALLVLSLFLSLTGCNGLPRSSATDAPQLGPILPDSAARTAWITQILAQDPLASQDRQPPPRQSNAEVVAKLRQKRNIPLPDAYWAQWQHNLDAFDADTARHKEAERARYIATFTDQLKRVDDPTLLRLATAPDSLDAADRDAWKQRLIERYSRYIIDSEVSRDMIDAHLRRMALMDRQHGVCALDSDCWDRAPTP
;
A
#
# COMPACT_ATOMS: atom_id res chain seq x y z
N MET A 1 -27.02 27.78 8.23
CA MET A 1 -25.70 28.08 7.65
C MET A 1 -24.81 28.64 8.76
N SER A 2 -23.56 28.17 8.79
CA SER A 2 -22.55 28.33 9.85
C SER A 2 -22.77 27.48 11.11
N ARG A 3 -21.98 26.39 11.23
CA ARG A 3 -21.01 26.10 12.31
C ARG A 3 -20.75 24.58 12.49
N HIS A 4 -19.49 24.20 12.25
CA HIS A 4 -18.69 23.19 12.97
C HIS A 4 -19.04 21.70 12.76
N ASN A 5 -18.30 21.02 11.89
CA ASN A 5 -18.12 19.55 11.91
C ASN A 5 -16.62 19.21 11.98
N LEU A 6 -15.97 19.75 13.00
CA LEU A 6 -14.61 19.44 13.41
C LEU A 6 -14.50 18.55 14.68
N PRO A 7 -15.44 17.61 15.02
CA PRO A 7 -15.20 16.66 16.10
C PRO A 7 -15.03 15.18 15.68
N ALA A 8 -15.10 14.79 14.41
CA ALA A 8 -15.11 13.36 14.06
C ALA A 8 -13.73 12.66 14.16
N LEU A 9 -12.61 13.40 14.06
CA LEU A 9 -11.25 12.82 14.11
C LEU A 9 -10.59 12.86 15.49
N LEU A 10 -11.16 13.63 16.44
CA LEU A 10 -10.71 13.64 17.84
C LEU A 10 -11.51 12.70 18.75
N VAL A 11 -12.68 12.24 18.32
CA VAL A 11 -13.48 11.29 19.11
C VAL A 11 -12.98 9.85 18.95
N LEU A 12 -12.34 9.49 17.83
CA LEU A 12 -11.78 8.13 17.68
C LEU A 12 -10.50 7.90 18.51
N SER A 13 -9.80 8.98 18.90
CA SER A 13 -8.57 8.92 19.71
C SER A 13 -8.84 8.87 21.21
N LEU A 14 -10.03 9.28 21.68
CA LEU A 14 -10.39 9.26 23.11
C LEU A 14 -11.10 7.96 23.56
N PHE A 15 -11.63 7.15 22.64
CA PHE A 15 -12.26 5.86 23.00
C PHE A 15 -11.27 4.69 23.12
N LEU A 16 -9.99 4.89 22.75
CA LEU A 16 -8.93 3.88 22.84
C LEU A 16 -8.09 3.97 24.12
N SER A 17 -8.39 4.89 25.03
CA SER A 17 -7.57 5.13 26.25
C SER A 17 -8.25 4.74 27.57
N LEU A 18 -9.46 4.13 27.55
CA LEU A 18 -10.18 3.75 28.78
C LEU A 18 -10.69 2.31 28.85
N THR A 19 -10.28 1.43 27.94
CA THR A 19 -10.36 -0.02 28.17
C THR A 19 -8.94 -0.54 28.38
N GLY A 20 -8.75 -1.18 29.53
CA GLY A 20 -7.44 -1.49 30.10
C GLY A 20 -6.49 -2.22 29.16
N CYS A 21 -5.22 -2.11 29.51
CA CYS A 21 -4.09 -2.87 28.99
C CYS A 21 -4.35 -4.39 29.04
N ASN A 22 -5.11 -4.92 28.10
CA ASN A 22 -4.77 -6.18 27.48
C ASN A 22 -4.20 -5.78 26.14
N GLY A 23 -2.87 -5.83 26.07
CA GLY A 23 -2.12 -5.40 24.91
C GLY A 23 -2.80 -5.90 23.64
N LEU A 24 -2.96 -5.00 22.67
CA LEU A 24 -3.00 -5.42 21.28
C LEU A 24 -1.96 -6.54 21.14
N PRO A 25 -2.33 -7.74 20.67
CA PRO A 25 -1.36 -8.81 20.53
C PRO A 25 -0.23 -8.23 19.69
N ARG A 26 0.91 -7.99 20.34
CA ARG A 26 2.16 -7.81 19.64
C ARG A 26 2.37 -9.15 18.98
N SER A 27 1.84 -9.32 17.79
CA SER A 27 2.32 -10.35 16.88
C SER A 27 3.74 -9.89 16.52
N SER A 28 4.67 -10.17 17.43
CA SER A 28 6.06 -10.32 17.05
C SER A 28 6.06 -11.38 15.94
N ALA A 29 6.84 -11.16 14.89
CA ALA A 29 6.96 -12.05 13.72
C ALA A 29 7.56 -13.44 14.06
N THR A 30 7.29 -13.95 15.26
CA THR A 30 8.00 -15.04 15.95
C THR A 30 7.04 -16.14 16.43
N ASP A 31 5.72 -15.97 16.32
CA ASP A 31 4.75 -16.97 16.83
C ASP A 31 4.39 -18.05 15.81
N ALA A 32 4.58 -17.77 14.50
CA ALA A 32 4.44 -18.80 13.48
C ALA A 32 5.62 -19.79 13.57
N PRO A 33 5.38 -21.12 13.63
CA PRO A 33 6.47 -22.11 13.60
C PRO A 33 7.42 -21.87 12.42
N GLN A 34 8.72 -22.09 12.59
CA GLN A 34 9.63 -21.98 11.44
C GLN A 34 9.26 -23.00 10.37
N LEU A 35 9.24 -22.57 9.10
CA LEU A 35 9.07 -23.48 7.98
C LEU A 35 10.35 -24.28 7.76
N GLY A 36 10.19 -25.53 7.33
CA GLY A 36 11.29 -26.40 6.98
C GLY A 36 12.08 -25.95 5.74
N PRO A 37 13.00 -26.79 5.25
CA PRO A 37 13.70 -26.53 4.00
C PRO A 37 12.71 -26.49 2.83
N ILE A 38 13.12 -25.87 1.72
CA ILE A 38 12.39 -25.97 0.45
C ILE A 38 12.34 -27.45 0.05
N LEU A 39 11.16 -27.95 -0.26
CA LEU A 39 10.98 -29.30 -0.78
C LEU A 39 11.08 -29.31 -2.32
N PRO A 40 11.48 -30.43 -2.94
CA PRO A 40 11.58 -30.54 -4.39
C PRO A 40 10.27 -30.21 -5.11
N ASP A 41 10.36 -29.53 -6.25
CA ASP A 41 9.20 -29.26 -7.08
C ASP A 41 8.72 -30.56 -7.77
N SER A 42 7.40 -30.72 -7.89
CA SER A 42 6.74 -31.78 -8.66
C SER A 42 5.55 -31.19 -9.42
N ALA A 43 5.07 -31.86 -10.46
CA ALA A 43 3.91 -31.39 -11.22
C ALA A 43 2.67 -31.17 -10.32
N ALA A 44 2.46 -32.06 -9.34
CA ALA A 44 1.38 -31.94 -8.36
C ALA A 44 1.58 -30.71 -7.45
N ARG A 45 2.78 -30.51 -6.90
CA ARG A 45 3.09 -29.36 -6.03
C ARG A 45 2.90 -28.03 -6.76
N THR A 46 3.38 -27.94 -8.01
CA THR A 46 3.20 -26.74 -8.84
C THR A 46 1.72 -26.44 -9.09
N ALA A 47 0.90 -27.48 -9.35
CA ALA A 47 -0.53 -27.30 -9.54
C ALA A 47 -1.23 -26.81 -8.26
N TRP A 48 -0.92 -27.38 -7.10
CA TRP A 48 -1.47 -26.95 -5.81
C TRP A 48 -1.06 -25.52 -5.45
N ILE A 49 0.21 -25.15 -5.62
CA ILE A 49 0.68 -23.77 -5.39
C ILE A 49 -0.07 -22.79 -6.29
N THR A 50 -0.21 -23.11 -7.57
CA THR A 50 -0.93 -22.26 -8.53
C THR A 50 -2.39 -22.09 -8.11
N GLN A 51 -3.05 -23.17 -7.69
CA GLN A 51 -4.43 -23.15 -7.22
C GLN A 51 -4.61 -22.33 -5.92
N ILE A 52 -3.65 -22.39 -5.00
CA ILE A 52 -3.68 -21.60 -3.76
C ILE A 52 -3.50 -20.10 -4.08
N LEU A 53 -2.54 -19.76 -4.95
CA LEU A 53 -2.32 -18.37 -5.37
C LEU A 53 -3.54 -17.78 -6.09
N ALA A 54 -4.23 -18.57 -6.92
CA ALA A 54 -5.43 -18.13 -7.61
C ALA A 54 -6.61 -17.80 -6.66
N GLN A 55 -6.65 -18.42 -5.48
CA GLN A 55 -7.68 -18.18 -4.46
C GLN A 55 -7.34 -17.01 -3.52
N ASP A 56 -6.09 -16.54 -3.52
CA ASP A 56 -5.65 -15.46 -2.65
C ASP A 56 -6.00 -14.08 -3.26
N PRO A 57 -6.71 -13.21 -2.51
CA PRO A 57 -7.24 -11.95 -3.04
C PRO A 57 -6.18 -10.88 -3.33
N LEU A 58 -4.94 -11.03 -2.86
CA LEU A 58 -3.83 -10.14 -3.21
C LEU A 58 -2.98 -10.72 -4.33
N ALA A 59 -2.88 -12.05 -4.40
CA ALA A 59 -2.19 -12.74 -5.49
C ALA A 59 -3.03 -12.86 -6.77
N SER A 60 -4.34 -12.62 -6.70
CA SER A 60 -5.23 -12.47 -7.87
C SER A 60 -5.20 -11.03 -8.42
N GLN A 61 -5.41 -10.86 -9.73
CA GLN A 61 -5.22 -9.58 -10.44
C GLN A 61 -6.44 -8.65 -10.39
N ASP A 62 -7.55 -9.07 -9.78
CA ASP A 62 -8.87 -8.48 -10.04
C ASP A 62 -9.24 -7.26 -9.19
N ARG A 63 -8.27 -6.53 -8.62
CA ARG A 63 -8.57 -5.27 -7.93
C ARG A 63 -8.46 -4.07 -8.87
N GLN A 64 -9.61 -3.66 -9.41
CA GLN A 64 -9.73 -2.31 -9.93
C GLN A 64 -9.67 -1.30 -8.77
N PRO A 65 -8.83 -0.25 -8.86
CA PRO A 65 -8.85 0.82 -7.88
C PRO A 65 -10.22 1.53 -7.91
N PRO A 66 -10.69 2.05 -6.77
CA PRO A 66 -11.92 2.82 -6.74
C PRO A 66 -11.81 4.03 -7.68
N PRO A 67 -12.93 4.46 -8.30
CA PRO A 67 -12.93 5.65 -9.12
C PRO A 67 -12.47 6.86 -8.29
N ARG A 68 -11.52 7.61 -8.84
CA ARG A 68 -11.01 8.86 -8.25
C ARG A 68 -11.15 9.99 -9.25
N GLN A 69 -11.18 11.21 -8.73
CA GLN A 69 -11.15 12.42 -9.53
C GLN A 69 -9.91 12.43 -10.46
N SER A 70 -10.08 12.88 -11.70
CA SER A 70 -8.98 13.00 -12.65
C SER A 70 -7.99 14.08 -12.21
N ASN A 71 -6.71 13.92 -12.59
CA ASN A 71 -5.68 14.92 -12.30
C ASN A 71 -6.01 16.28 -12.92
N ALA A 72 -6.65 16.31 -14.09
CA ALA A 72 -7.12 17.54 -14.72
C ALA A 72 -8.13 18.30 -13.83
N GLU A 73 -9.12 17.60 -13.28
CA GLU A 73 -10.08 18.21 -12.34
C GLU A 73 -9.38 18.67 -11.05
N VAL A 74 -8.39 17.91 -10.56
CA VAL A 74 -7.61 18.29 -9.36
C VAL A 74 -6.87 19.60 -9.61
N VAL A 75 -6.19 19.71 -10.76
CA VAL A 75 -5.48 20.93 -11.16
C VAL A 75 -6.44 22.09 -11.35
N ALA A 76 -7.60 21.88 -11.97
CA ALA A 76 -8.61 22.93 -12.16
C ALA A 76 -9.08 23.53 -10.82
N LYS A 77 -9.38 22.68 -9.84
CA LYS A 77 -9.76 23.12 -8.48
C LYS A 77 -8.62 23.87 -7.79
N LEU A 78 -7.39 23.36 -7.93
CA LEU A 78 -6.22 24.01 -7.35
C LEU A 78 -5.96 25.39 -7.96
N ARG A 79 -6.05 25.51 -9.29
CA ARG A 79 -5.89 26.78 -10.01
C ARG A 79 -6.88 27.84 -9.51
N GLN A 80 -8.13 27.44 -9.33
CA GLN A 80 -9.17 28.32 -8.75
C GLN A 80 -8.84 28.73 -7.31
N LYS A 81 -8.35 27.79 -6.49
CA LYS A 81 -8.04 28.05 -5.07
C LYS A 81 -6.82 28.96 -4.90
N ARG A 82 -5.76 28.75 -5.68
CA ARG A 82 -4.48 29.45 -5.53
C ARG A 82 -4.59 30.92 -5.94
N ASN A 83 -5.43 31.22 -6.93
CA ASN A 83 -5.73 32.60 -7.38
C ASN A 83 -4.48 33.44 -7.70
N ILE A 84 -3.42 32.79 -8.20
CA ILE A 84 -2.17 33.44 -8.67
C ILE A 84 -2.16 33.39 -10.20
N PRO A 85 -1.78 34.48 -10.89
CA PRO A 85 -1.71 34.51 -12.35
C PRO A 85 -0.46 33.75 -12.86
N LEU A 86 -0.54 32.42 -12.86
CA LEU A 86 0.47 31.53 -13.42
C LEU A 86 0.11 31.14 -14.86
N PRO A 87 1.11 30.97 -15.76
CA PRO A 87 0.88 30.63 -17.16
C PRO A 87 0.24 29.25 -17.32
N ASP A 88 -0.48 29.01 -18.42
CA ASP A 88 -1.09 27.70 -18.68
C ASP A 88 -0.08 26.55 -18.69
N ALA A 89 1.16 26.83 -19.15
CA ALA A 89 2.26 25.88 -19.11
C ALA A 89 2.56 25.34 -17.70
N TYR A 90 2.43 26.18 -16.66
CA TYR A 90 2.62 25.77 -15.27
C TYR A 90 1.55 24.73 -14.85
N TRP A 91 0.30 24.98 -15.19
CA TRP A 91 -0.81 24.08 -14.84
C TRP A 91 -0.75 22.76 -15.62
N ALA A 92 -0.30 22.80 -16.88
CA ALA A 92 -0.03 21.60 -17.66
C ALA A 92 1.10 20.76 -17.04
N GLN A 93 2.20 21.40 -16.60
CA GLN A 93 3.29 20.72 -15.91
C GLN A 93 2.85 20.14 -14.55
N TRP A 94 1.98 20.83 -13.81
CA TRP A 94 1.42 20.31 -12.56
C TRP A 94 0.64 19.02 -12.82
N GLN A 95 -0.26 19.03 -13.81
CA GLN A 95 -1.03 17.83 -14.17
C GLN A 95 -0.10 16.69 -14.56
N HIS A 96 0.92 16.97 -15.40
CA HIS A 96 1.91 15.98 -15.78
C HIS A 96 2.66 15.39 -14.56
N ASN A 97 3.02 16.21 -13.58
CA ASN A 97 3.68 15.76 -12.36
C ASN A 97 2.79 14.86 -11.49
N LEU A 98 1.45 15.08 -11.51
CA LEU A 98 0.47 14.19 -10.87
C LEU A 98 0.32 12.87 -11.65
N ASP A 99 0.22 12.94 -12.97
CA ASP A 99 0.14 11.74 -13.82
C ASP A 99 1.37 10.84 -13.62
N ALA A 100 2.57 11.45 -13.54
CA ALA A 100 3.80 10.74 -13.23
C ALA A 100 3.77 10.10 -11.83
N PHE A 101 3.26 10.81 -10.81
CA PHE A 101 3.15 10.26 -9.46
C PHE A 101 2.17 9.08 -9.37
N ASP A 102 1.05 9.13 -10.09
CA ASP A 102 0.12 8.01 -10.17
C ASP A 102 0.75 6.80 -10.86
N ALA A 103 1.51 7.03 -11.93
CA ALA A 103 2.23 5.97 -12.62
C ALA A 103 3.33 5.36 -11.72
N ASP A 104 4.06 6.18 -10.95
CA ASP A 104 5.05 5.73 -9.96
C ASP A 104 4.37 4.87 -8.89
N THR A 105 3.22 5.32 -8.37
CA THR A 105 2.42 4.60 -7.36
C THR A 105 1.93 3.25 -7.89
N ALA A 106 1.40 3.20 -9.11
CA ALA A 106 0.92 1.97 -9.72
C ALA A 106 2.06 0.94 -9.88
N ARG A 107 3.24 1.37 -10.35
CA ARG A 107 4.40 0.49 -10.48
C ARG A 107 4.91 0.00 -9.13
N HIS A 108 4.91 0.88 -8.12
CA HIS A 108 5.28 0.51 -6.76
C HIS A 108 4.34 -0.55 -6.18
N LYS A 109 3.03 -0.35 -6.28
CA LYS A 109 2.03 -1.33 -5.82
C LYS A 109 2.17 -2.68 -6.53
N GLU A 110 2.45 -2.69 -7.83
CA GLU A 110 2.70 -3.94 -8.56
C GLU A 110 3.99 -4.64 -8.10
N ALA A 111 5.07 -3.88 -7.83
CA ALA A 111 6.31 -4.45 -7.30
C ALA A 111 6.09 -5.10 -5.92
N GLU A 112 5.36 -4.43 -5.03
CA GLU A 112 5.05 -4.98 -3.70
C GLU A 112 4.10 -6.17 -3.77
N ARG A 113 3.18 -6.18 -4.74
CA ARG A 113 2.34 -7.36 -5.03
C ARG A 113 3.18 -8.54 -5.52
N ALA A 114 4.16 -8.31 -6.40
CA ALA A 114 5.08 -9.34 -6.84
C ALA A 114 5.92 -9.91 -5.67
N ARG A 115 6.38 -9.05 -4.75
CA ARG A 115 7.07 -9.49 -3.51
C ARG A 115 6.15 -10.31 -2.60
N TYR A 116 4.89 -9.91 -2.46
CA TYR A 116 3.87 -10.67 -1.73
C TYR A 116 3.73 -12.08 -2.29
N ILE A 117 3.55 -12.20 -3.62
CA ILE A 117 3.41 -13.48 -4.32
C ILE A 117 4.67 -14.34 -4.15
N ALA A 118 5.86 -13.76 -4.30
CA ALA A 118 7.13 -14.47 -4.12
C ALA A 118 7.29 -15.01 -2.68
N THR A 119 6.95 -14.19 -1.68
CA THR A 119 6.98 -14.58 -0.27
C THR A 119 6.00 -15.72 0.02
N PHE A 120 4.78 -15.62 -0.50
CA PHE A 120 3.78 -16.67 -0.33
C PHE A 120 4.21 -17.97 -1.02
N THR A 121 4.76 -17.87 -2.22
CA THR A 121 5.27 -19.02 -2.98
C THR A 121 6.42 -19.71 -2.24
N ASP A 122 7.39 -18.96 -1.70
CA ASP A 122 8.47 -19.53 -0.88
C ASP A 122 7.91 -20.25 0.36
N GLN A 123 6.93 -19.64 1.04
CA GLN A 123 6.27 -20.30 2.17
C GLN A 123 5.63 -21.62 1.76
N LEU A 124 4.88 -21.65 0.65
CA LEU A 124 4.21 -22.85 0.13
C LEU A 124 5.20 -23.94 -0.32
N LYS A 125 6.36 -23.56 -0.87
CA LYS A 125 7.40 -24.51 -1.29
C LYS A 125 8.05 -25.29 -0.14
N ARG A 126 7.89 -24.84 1.10
CA ARG A 126 8.42 -25.48 2.32
C ARG A 126 7.40 -26.35 3.05
N VAL A 127 6.19 -26.46 2.51
CA VAL A 127 5.07 -27.21 3.07
C VAL A 127 5.09 -28.63 2.57
N ASP A 128 4.82 -29.59 3.44
CA ASP A 128 4.63 -31.00 3.07
C ASP A 128 3.44 -31.20 2.12
N ASP A 129 3.47 -32.27 1.34
CA ASP A 129 2.46 -32.55 0.30
C ASP A 129 1.03 -32.67 0.86
N PRO A 130 0.76 -33.39 1.97
CA PRO A 130 -0.57 -33.46 2.57
C PRO A 130 -1.14 -32.08 2.93
N THR A 131 -0.37 -31.23 3.60
CA THR A 131 -0.81 -29.88 3.99
C THR A 131 -0.99 -28.99 2.76
N LEU A 132 -0.08 -29.05 1.79
CA LEU A 132 -0.17 -28.29 0.55
C LEU A 132 -1.41 -28.65 -0.28
N LEU A 133 -1.74 -29.94 -0.38
CA LEU A 133 -2.97 -30.42 -1.02
C LEU A 133 -4.22 -29.91 -0.30
N ARG A 134 -4.24 -29.95 1.05
CA ARG A 134 -5.38 -29.43 1.84
C ARG A 134 -5.57 -27.94 1.64
N LEU A 135 -4.49 -27.15 1.69
CA LEU A 135 -4.54 -25.71 1.41
C LEU A 135 -5.14 -25.42 0.03
N ALA A 136 -4.82 -26.25 -0.97
CA ALA A 136 -5.33 -26.07 -2.32
C ALA A 136 -6.81 -26.44 -2.48
N THR A 137 -7.29 -27.47 -1.78
CA THR A 137 -8.58 -28.12 -2.08
C THR A 137 -9.64 -27.98 -0.99
N ALA A 138 -9.25 -27.89 0.28
CA ALA A 138 -10.13 -27.83 1.42
C ALA A 138 -9.42 -27.13 2.61
N PRO A 139 -9.09 -25.83 2.50
CA PRO A 139 -8.31 -25.13 3.53
C PRO A 139 -8.97 -25.14 4.92
N ASP A 140 -10.30 -25.20 4.97
CA ASP A 140 -11.07 -25.29 6.23
C ASP A 140 -10.91 -26.65 6.95
N SER A 141 -10.35 -27.66 6.28
CA SER A 141 -10.09 -29.00 6.84
C SER A 141 -8.72 -29.13 7.52
N LEU A 142 -7.93 -28.07 7.58
CA LEU A 142 -6.69 -28.03 8.36
C LEU A 142 -6.99 -28.24 9.84
N ASP A 143 -6.07 -28.89 10.55
CA ASP A 143 -6.18 -28.96 12.01
C ASP A 143 -6.01 -27.57 12.64
N ALA A 144 -6.29 -27.46 13.93
CA ALA A 144 -6.26 -26.17 14.62
C ALA A 144 -4.87 -25.54 14.68
N ALA A 145 -3.83 -26.34 14.81
CA ALA A 145 -2.45 -25.85 14.91
C ALA A 145 -1.97 -25.32 13.55
N ASP A 146 -2.20 -26.08 12.48
CA ASP A 146 -1.84 -25.68 11.12
C ASP A 146 -2.62 -24.44 10.69
N ARG A 147 -3.92 -24.38 10.98
CA ARG A 147 -4.74 -23.22 10.66
C ARG A 147 -4.26 -21.96 11.37
N ASP A 148 -3.93 -22.04 12.65
CA ASP A 148 -3.41 -20.87 13.39
C ASP A 148 -2.04 -20.43 12.86
N ALA A 149 -1.15 -21.39 12.61
CA ALA A 149 0.13 -21.15 11.98
C ALA A 149 -0.01 -20.41 10.63
N TRP A 150 -0.92 -20.85 9.76
CA TRP A 150 -1.17 -20.19 8.47
C TRP A 150 -1.82 -18.82 8.61
N LYS A 151 -2.69 -18.64 9.59
CA LYS A 151 -3.28 -17.33 9.91
C LYS A 151 -2.21 -16.32 10.32
N GLN A 152 -1.26 -16.70 11.18
CA GLN A 152 -0.16 -15.81 11.59
C GLN A 152 0.72 -15.41 10.38
N ARG A 153 1.05 -16.37 9.51
CA ARG A 153 1.82 -16.08 8.27
C ARG A 153 1.07 -15.17 7.32
N LEU A 154 -0.24 -15.35 7.19
CA LEU A 154 -1.08 -14.45 6.41
C LEU A 154 -1.02 -13.04 7.00
N ILE A 155 -1.23 -12.87 8.30
CA ILE A 155 -1.18 -11.56 8.98
C ILE A 155 0.16 -10.87 8.74
N GLU A 156 1.28 -11.59 8.91
CA GLU A 156 2.62 -11.04 8.67
C GLU A 156 2.79 -10.58 7.22
N ARG A 157 2.48 -11.45 6.26
CA ARG A 157 2.68 -11.15 4.83
C ARG A 157 1.76 -10.02 4.36
N TYR A 158 0.51 -10.01 4.83
CA TYR A 158 -0.50 -9.01 4.49
C TYR A 158 -0.17 -7.64 5.08
N SER A 159 0.27 -7.60 6.35
CA SER A 159 0.66 -6.35 6.99
C SER A 159 1.88 -5.73 6.31
N ARG A 160 2.89 -6.52 5.95
CA ARG A 160 4.04 -6.06 5.18
C ARG A 160 3.63 -5.49 3.82
N TYR A 161 2.80 -6.21 3.07
CA TYR A 161 2.28 -5.71 1.80
C TYR A 161 1.55 -4.37 1.95
N ILE A 162 0.66 -4.22 2.94
CA ILE A 162 -0.07 -2.95 3.14
C ILE A 162 0.89 -1.81 3.48
N ILE A 163 1.82 -2.02 4.42
CA ILE A 163 2.74 -0.98 4.87
C ILE A 163 3.63 -0.54 3.70
N ASP A 164 4.21 -1.51 3.00
CA ASP A 164 5.18 -1.24 1.95
C ASP A 164 4.48 -0.70 0.70
N SER A 165 3.28 -1.16 0.34
CA SER A 165 2.57 -0.71 -0.86
C SER A 165 1.98 0.70 -0.76
N GLU A 166 1.73 1.22 0.44
CA GLU A 166 1.17 2.56 0.64
C GLU A 166 2.24 3.64 0.86
N VAL A 167 3.45 3.27 1.31
CA VAL A 167 4.49 4.23 1.65
C VAL A 167 5.81 3.91 0.94
N SER A 168 6.15 4.72 -0.06
CA SER A 168 7.47 4.69 -0.71
C SER A 168 8.14 6.05 -0.59
N ARG A 169 9.24 6.11 0.18
CA ARG A 169 10.02 7.34 0.38
C ARG A 169 10.57 7.86 -0.94
N ASP A 170 11.17 6.98 -1.74
CA ASP A 170 11.78 7.35 -3.02
C ASP A 170 10.75 7.91 -4.01
N MET A 171 9.55 7.34 -4.03
CA MET A 171 8.44 7.82 -4.86
C MET A 171 7.97 9.20 -4.41
N ILE A 172 7.78 9.41 -3.11
CA ILE A 172 7.37 10.69 -2.54
C ILE A 172 8.45 11.74 -2.81
N ASP A 173 9.72 11.42 -2.57
CA ASP A 173 10.86 12.31 -2.83
C ASP A 173 10.96 12.70 -4.30
N ALA A 174 10.77 11.74 -5.21
CA ALA A 174 10.76 12.00 -6.65
C ALA A 174 9.63 12.97 -7.03
N HIS A 175 8.43 12.80 -6.48
CA HIS A 175 7.32 13.74 -6.70
C HIS A 175 7.63 15.13 -6.15
N LEU A 176 8.08 15.24 -4.90
CA LEU A 176 8.42 16.53 -4.29
C LEU A 176 9.50 17.27 -5.08
N ARG A 177 10.52 16.56 -5.59
CA ARG A 177 11.55 17.16 -6.46
C ARG A 177 10.98 17.69 -7.78
N ARG A 178 10.04 16.98 -8.42
CA ARG A 178 9.37 17.46 -9.64
C ARG A 178 8.55 18.72 -9.36
N MET A 179 7.86 18.78 -8.20
CA MET A 179 7.08 19.94 -7.79
C MET A 179 7.97 21.16 -7.50
N ALA A 180 9.06 20.97 -6.75
CA ALA A 180 10.04 22.03 -6.47
C ALA A 180 10.71 22.56 -7.75
N LEU A 181 11.11 21.66 -8.65
CA LEU A 181 11.71 22.04 -9.93
C LEU A 181 10.74 22.88 -10.78
N MET A 182 9.47 22.49 -10.85
CA MET A 182 8.44 23.23 -11.58
C MET A 182 8.21 24.63 -10.97
N ASP A 183 8.08 24.72 -9.65
CA ASP A 183 7.91 26.01 -8.96
C ASP A 183 9.12 26.94 -9.21
N ARG A 184 10.33 26.39 -9.25
CA ARG A 184 11.56 27.13 -9.59
C ARG A 184 11.54 27.63 -11.04
N GLN A 185 11.20 26.77 -12.00
CA GLN A 185 11.14 27.11 -13.42
C GLN A 185 10.15 28.24 -13.72
N HIS A 186 9.07 28.33 -12.95
CA HIS A 186 8.03 29.35 -13.11
C HIS A 186 8.12 30.50 -12.10
N GLY A 187 9.16 30.55 -11.26
CA GLY A 187 9.36 31.64 -10.29
C GLY A 187 8.26 31.74 -9.22
N VAL A 188 7.56 30.65 -8.92
CA VAL A 188 6.37 30.65 -8.03
C VAL A 188 6.72 31.09 -6.61
N CYS A 189 7.91 30.77 -6.12
CA CYS A 189 8.34 31.10 -4.76
C CYS A 189 8.44 32.61 -4.47
N ALA A 190 8.48 33.47 -5.49
CA ALA A 190 8.42 34.91 -5.33
C ALA A 190 6.97 35.43 -5.20
N LEU A 191 5.99 34.63 -5.61
CA LEU A 191 4.57 34.98 -5.68
C LEU A 191 3.74 34.32 -4.58
N ASP A 192 4.19 33.19 -4.06
CA ASP A 192 3.46 32.36 -3.11
C ASP A 192 4.34 31.95 -1.93
N SER A 193 3.81 32.08 -0.71
CA SER A 193 4.49 31.58 0.48
C SER A 193 4.57 30.06 0.53
N ASP A 194 3.63 29.37 -0.13
CA ASP A 194 3.42 27.94 -0.02
C ASP A 194 4.09 27.17 -1.18
N CYS A 195 5.14 27.74 -1.77
CA CYS A 195 5.86 27.10 -2.86
C CYS A 195 6.68 25.88 -2.40
N TRP A 196 6.88 24.92 -3.30
CA TRP A 196 7.51 23.63 -3.02
C TRP A 196 9.04 23.68 -2.88
N ASP A 197 9.69 24.72 -3.42
CA ASP A 197 11.15 24.86 -3.45
C ASP A 197 11.71 25.70 -2.28
N ARG A 198 10.89 26.01 -1.27
CA ARG A 198 11.35 26.75 -0.10
C ARG A 198 11.92 25.79 0.94
N ALA A 199 13.10 26.10 1.48
CA ALA A 199 13.62 25.40 2.65
C ALA A 199 12.61 25.54 3.81
N PRO A 200 12.38 24.48 4.62
CA PRO A 200 11.55 24.61 5.81
C PRO A 200 12.12 25.71 6.69
N THR A 201 11.27 26.68 7.06
CA THR A 201 11.64 27.73 8.01
C THR A 201 11.99 27.06 9.34
N PRO A 202 13.16 27.35 9.93
CA PRO A 202 13.57 26.76 11.21
C PRO A 202 12.62 27.12 12.36
#